data_AF-A0A9P1EV81-F1
#
_entry.id   AF-A0A9P1EV81-F1
#
_cell.length_a   1.000
_cell.length_b   1.000
_cell.length_c   1.000
_cell.angle_alpha   90.00
_cell.angle_beta   90.00
_cell.angle_gamma   90.00
#
_symmetry.space_group_name_H-M   'P 1'
#
loop_
_entity.id
_entity.type
_entity.pdbx_description
1 polymer ?
#
loop_
_entity_poly.entity_id
_entity_poly.type
_entity_poly.pdbx_seq_one_letter_code
_entity_poly.pdbx_strand_id
1 'polypeptide(L)'
;MIFGKKNSIGNVFIDVQCVEQEKQKKGRSILRQLSQLSRRSIDSLSSTLSSPRTPSPRATFSDYPNPCELILLSALQGHVLSGDDMRNCASEIQALTLLEKQKLVNFFKPEGDASGILENNAFKAFNCSNLTTDLLLNGGCDILEQLWLKLNKLVVPSLQSMCFPLAEIDASFDVQQLILTAFRDRVLAKLLQDARQEFPPLKSILLTILVETDDISTSLKQKIDFCLGKNPNASVKPRFLKKTRSKTDSCLSSKRKSVSWMDDMQDGSRKSSTFCA
;
A
#
# COMPACT_ATOMS: atom_id res chain seq x y z
N MET A 1 -58.95 37.91 -43.54
CA MET A 1 -59.37 36.51 -43.31
C MET A 1 -59.52 36.28 -41.81
N ILE A 2 -60.77 36.12 -41.38
CA ILE A 2 -61.31 35.19 -40.35
C ILE A 2 -60.50 34.91 -39.05
N PHE A 3 -61.00 35.52 -37.96
CA PHE A 3 -61.39 35.01 -36.62
C PHE A 3 -60.57 33.96 -35.80
N GLY A 4 -60.50 34.24 -34.47
CA GLY A 4 -60.56 33.23 -33.37
C GLY A 4 -59.68 33.54 -32.14
N LYS A 5 -60.03 34.44 -31.22
CA LYS A 5 -60.82 34.30 -29.95
C LYS A 5 -60.26 33.31 -28.86
N LYS A 6 -59.68 33.92 -27.80
CA LYS A 6 -59.81 33.74 -26.32
C LYS A 6 -59.98 32.35 -25.66
N ASN A 7 -59.15 32.10 -24.62
CA ASN A 7 -59.46 31.81 -23.18
C ASN A 7 -58.19 31.20 -22.53
N SER A 8 -57.53 31.74 -21.49
CA SER A 8 -57.88 32.04 -20.09
C SER A 8 -58.36 30.84 -19.27
N ILE A 9 -57.60 30.55 -18.19
CA ILE A 9 -57.84 29.85 -16.90
C ILE A 9 -56.48 29.19 -16.56
N GLY A 10 -55.77 29.44 -15.47
CA GLY A 10 -56.22 29.76 -14.11
C GLY A 10 -55.84 28.59 -13.20
N ASN A 11 -54.90 28.84 -12.27
CA ASN A 11 -54.51 28.10 -11.05
C ASN A 11 -55.24 26.79 -10.73
N VAL A 12 -54.49 25.77 -10.27
CA VAL A 12 -54.70 25.18 -8.94
C VAL A 12 -53.38 24.64 -8.37
N PHE A 13 -53.04 25.17 -7.19
CA PHE A 13 -52.14 24.64 -6.17
C PHE A 13 -52.74 23.34 -5.59
N ILE A 14 -52.01 22.21 -5.59
CA ILE A 14 -52.27 21.13 -4.63
C ILE A 14 -50.94 20.69 -4.01
N ASP A 15 -50.79 21.12 -2.77
CA ASP A 15 -49.99 20.53 -1.72
C ASP A 15 -50.64 19.19 -1.31
N VAL A 16 -49.90 18.08 -1.38
CA VAL A 16 -50.15 16.88 -0.54
C VAL A 16 -48.81 16.17 -0.29
N GLN A 17 -48.44 16.12 0.99
CA GLN A 17 -47.36 15.35 1.56
C GLN A 17 -47.60 13.81 1.49
N CYS A 18 -46.47 13.10 1.56
CA CYS A 18 -46.25 11.89 2.39
C CYS A 18 -46.50 10.46 1.84
N VAL A 19 -45.40 9.69 1.91
CA VAL A 19 -45.24 8.21 2.05
C VAL A 19 -45.59 7.39 0.80
N GLU A 20 -44.66 6.67 0.17
CA GLU A 20 -44.12 5.41 0.70
C GLU A 20 -42.73 5.06 0.10
N GLN A 21 -41.81 4.70 1.01
CA GLN A 21 -40.49 4.16 0.71
C GLN A 21 -40.62 2.71 0.26
N GLU A 22 -40.04 2.31 -0.87
CA GLU A 22 -39.50 0.95 -0.95
C GLU A 22 -38.46 0.75 -2.06
N LYS A 23 -37.42 -0.02 -1.69
CA LYS A 23 -36.41 -0.69 -2.55
C LYS A 23 -35.18 0.10 -2.99
N GLN A 24 -34.42 0.55 -1.99
CA GLN A 24 -32.96 0.45 -2.03
C GLN A 24 -32.46 -0.26 -0.76
N LYS A 25 -32.48 -1.60 -0.78
CA LYS A 25 -31.82 -2.39 0.25
C LYS A 25 -30.31 -2.27 0.05
N LYS A 26 -29.74 -1.30 0.77
CA LYS A 26 -28.33 -1.16 1.14
C LYS A 26 -27.70 -2.54 1.33
N GLY A 27 -26.74 -2.89 0.47
CA GLY A 27 -25.77 -3.92 0.77
C GLY A 27 -25.12 -3.55 2.11
N ARG A 28 -25.39 -4.36 3.13
CA ARG A 28 -24.78 -4.15 4.45
C ARG A 28 -23.29 -4.43 4.27
N SER A 29 -22.49 -3.38 4.41
CA SER A 29 -21.03 -3.47 4.33
C SER A 29 -20.52 -4.48 5.36
N ILE A 30 -19.74 -5.46 4.88
CA ILE A 30 -19.05 -6.50 5.65
C ILE A 30 -18.22 -5.87 6.79
N LEU A 31 -17.70 -4.65 6.58
CA LEU A 31 -17.01 -3.84 7.60
C LEU A 31 -17.88 -3.50 8.82
N ARG A 32 -19.21 -3.39 8.70
CA ARG A 32 -20.08 -3.11 9.85
C ARG A 32 -20.26 -4.33 10.74
N GLN A 33 -20.12 -5.54 10.18
CA GLN A 33 -20.14 -6.79 10.95
C GLN A 33 -18.76 -7.08 11.55
N LEU A 34 -17.67 -6.85 10.82
CA LEU A 34 -16.31 -7.07 11.30
C LEU A 34 -15.84 -6.02 12.34
N SER A 35 -16.21 -4.75 12.19
CA SER A 35 -15.88 -3.71 13.19
C SER A 35 -16.63 -3.90 14.52
N GLN A 36 -17.77 -4.59 14.52
CA GLN A 36 -18.50 -4.94 15.74
C GLN A 36 -17.86 -6.12 16.49
N LEU A 37 -17.22 -7.06 15.77
CA LEU A 37 -16.46 -8.16 16.38
C LEU A 37 -15.14 -7.68 17.00
N SER A 38 -14.47 -6.70 16.40
CA SER A 38 -13.26 -6.07 16.98
C SER A 38 -13.50 -5.39 18.35
N ARG A 39 -14.75 -5.14 18.77
CA ARG A 39 -15.09 -4.53 20.07
C ARG A 39 -15.44 -5.55 21.15
N ARG A 40 -15.63 -6.84 20.81
CA ARG A 40 -15.93 -7.88 21.79
C ARG A 40 -14.69 -8.74 21.95
N SER A 41 -14.15 -8.76 23.16
CA SER A 41 -12.96 -9.50 23.52
C SER A 41 -13.01 -10.95 23.02
N ILE A 42 -11.86 -11.44 22.58
CA ILE A 42 -11.59 -12.79 22.06
C ILE A 42 -11.75 -13.84 23.18
N ASP A 43 -11.85 -13.42 24.44
CA ASP A 43 -11.96 -14.29 25.62
C ASP A 43 -13.32 -14.99 25.79
N SER A 44 -14.36 -14.62 25.03
CA SER A 44 -15.72 -15.17 25.22
C SER A 44 -16.10 -16.31 24.27
N LEU A 45 -15.21 -16.80 23.40
CA LEU A 45 -15.55 -17.87 22.44
C LEU A 45 -15.35 -19.29 22.98
N SER A 46 -14.87 -19.47 24.21
CA SER A 46 -14.61 -20.80 24.78
C SER A 46 -15.79 -21.45 25.51
N SER A 47 -16.99 -20.84 25.52
CA SER A 47 -18.08 -21.33 26.38
C SER A 47 -19.48 -21.24 25.76
N THR A 48 -19.75 -21.93 24.65
CA THR A 48 -21.14 -22.34 24.29
C THR A 48 -21.14 -23.58 23.38
N LEU A 49 -20.80 -24.74 23.92
CA LEU A 49 -21.28 -26.03 23.40
C LEU A 49 -22.60 -26.36 24.10
N SER A 50 -23.75 -26.02 23.50
CA SER A 50 -25.06 -26.56 23.90
C SER A 50 -26.15 -26.37 22.82
N SER A 51 -26.48 -27.49 22.17
CA SER A 51 -27.75 -27.89 21.53
C SER A 51 -28.25 -27.28 20.21
N PRO A 52 -28.87 -28.11 19.34
CA PRO A 52 -29.17 -27.77 17.95
C PRO A 52 -30.58 -27.18 17.79
N ARG A 53 -30.68 -26.01 17.15
CA ARG A 53 -31.93 -25.55 16.53
C ARG A 53 -31.72 -25.42 15.03
N THR A 54 -32.64 -26.03 14.30
CA THR A 54 -32.72 -26.13 12.84
C THR A 54 -32.53 -24.78 12.14
N PRO A 55 -31.66 -24.66 11.11
CA PRO A 55 -31.48 -23.40 10.41
C PRO A 55 -32.55 -23.18 9.33
N SER A 56 -33.00 -21.93 9.24
CA SER A 56 -33.96 -21.40 8.26
C SER A 56 -33.27 -21.19 6.89
N PRO A 57 -33.96 -21.38 5.74
CA PRO A 57 -33.31 -21.52 4.43
C PRO A 57 -33.07 -20.18 3.73
N ARG A 58 -32.30 -19.28 4.36
CA ARG A 58 -31.85 -18.03 3.70
C ARG A 58 -30.47 -17.59 4.19
N ALA A 59 -29.47 -18.43 3.96
CA ALA A 59 -28.05 -18.11 4.16
C ALA A 59 -27.32 -18.20 2.81
N THR A 60 -26.93 -17.05 2.26
CA THR A 60 -25.97 -16.93 1.16
C THR A 60 -24.85 -16.04 1.68
N PHE A 61 -23.63 -16.60 1.72
CA PHE A 61 -22.49 -16.22 2.56
C PHE A 61 -22.72 -16.56 4.05
N SER A 62 -21.99 -17.57 4.51
CA SER A 62 -22.12 -18.25 5.80
C SER A 62 -22.05 -17.31 7.00
N ASP A 63 -22.94 -17.50 7.96
CA ASP A 63 -23.12 -16.68 9.17
C ASP A 63 -21.92 -16.66 10.17
N TYR A 64 -20.76 -17.22 9.78
CA TYR A 64 -19.49 -17.14 10.50
C TYR A 64 -18.35 -16.83 9.51
N PRO A 65 -17.42 -15.93 9.84
CA PRO A 65 -16.26 -15.68 9.00
C PRO A 65 -15.40 -16.95 8.91
N ASN A 66 -14.95 -17.30 7.71
CA ASN A 66 -14.06 -18.42 7.49
C ASN A 66 -12.75 -18.18 8.28
N PRO A 67 -12.22 -19.17 9.02
CA PRO A 67 -10.93 -19.06 9.72
C PRO A 67 -9.81 -18.42 8.88
N CYS A 68 -9.63 -18.80 7.61
CA CYS A 68 -8.58 -18.22 6.78
C CYS A 68 -8.85 -16.75 6.41
N GLU A 69 -10.11 -16.32 6.24
CA GLU A 69 -10.43 -14.89 6.04
C GLU A 69 -10.04 -14.06 7.27
N LEU A 70 -10.27 -14.59 8.49
CA LEU A 70 -9.83 -13.94 9.72
C LEU A 70 -8.31 -13.88 9.85
N ILE A 71 -7.61 -14.93 9.43
CA ILE A 71 -6.14 -14.96 9.44
C ILE A 71 -5.58 -13.92 8.45
N LEU A 72 -6.12 -13.84 7.23
CA LEU A 72 -5.75 -12.83 6.24
C LEU A 72 -6.00 -11.40 6.76
N LEU A 73 -7.15 -11.17 7.39
CA LEU A 73 -7.46 -9.88 8.02
C LEU A 73 -6.48 -9.55 9.15
N SER A 74 -6.14 -10.55 9.97
CA SER A 74 -5.19 -10.40 11.07
C SER A 74 -3.79 -10.06 10.55
N ALA A 75 -3.35 -10.70 9.46
CA ALA A 75 -2.11 -10.37 8.77
C ALA A 75 -2.13 -8.92 8.26
N LEU A 76 -3.21 -8.48 7.61
CA LEU A 76 -3.34 -7.11 7.11
C LEU A 76 -3.33 -6.05 8.22
N GLN A 77 -3.86 -6.37 9.40
CA GLN A 77 -3.77 -5.52 10.61
C GLN A 77 -2.38 -5.58 11.27
N GLY A 78 -1.51 -6.47 10.77
CA GLY A 78 -0.17 -6.77 11.23
C GLY A 78 -0.15 -7.36 12.64
N HIS A 79 -1.06 -8.29 12.91
CA HIS A 79 -0.88 -9.24 13.99
C HIS A 79 0.23 -10.23 13.63
N VAL A 80 0.96 -10.66 14.66
CA VAL A 80 1.95 -11.73 14.50
C VAL A 80 1.20 -13.05 14.40
N LEU A 81 1.41 -13.76 13.29
CA LEU A 81 0.81 -15.06 13.03
C LEU A 81 1.82 -16.17 13.27
N SER A 82 1.35 -17.33 13.76
CA SER A 82 2.21 -18.49 13.87
C SER A 82 2.48 -19.11 12.50
N GLY A 83 3.57 -19.88 12.39
CA GLY A 83 3.85 -20.63 11.17
C GLY A 83 2.78 -21.67 10.86
N ASP A 84 2.14 -22.24 11.87
CA ASP A 84 1.02 -23.18 11.71
C ASP A 84 -0.21 -22.49 11.13
N ASP A 85 -0.60 -21.33 11.65
CA ASP A 85 -1.75 -20.55 11.15
C ASP A 85 -1.56 -20.19 9.67
N MET A 86 -0.36 -19.73 9.30
CA MET A 86 -0.05 -19.36 7.92
C MET A 86 -0.09 -20.58 6.99
N ARG A 87 0.47 -21.73 7.40
CA ARG A 87 0.41 -22.97 6.61
C ARG A 87 -1.01 -23.50 6.45
N ASN A 88 -1.82 -23.44 7.51
CA ASN A 88 -3.21 -23.87 7.48
C ASN A 88 -4.03 -22.98 6.54
N CYS A 89 -3.89 -21.65 6.63
CA CYS A 89 -4.59 -20.74 5.72
C CYS A 89 -4.13 -20.92 4.26
N ALA A 90 -2.84 -21.14 4.00
CA ALA A 90 -2.39 -21.46 2.64
C ALA A 90 -3.02 -22.75 2.10
N SER A 91 -3.09 -23.80 2.93
CA SER A 91 -3.72 -25.07 2.56
C SER A 91 -5.22 -24.93 2.31
N GLU A 92 -5.89 -24.10 3.11
CA GLU A 92 -7.29 -23.76 2.90
C GLU A 92 -7.48 -23.00 1.58
N ILE A 93 -6.65 -21.98 1.30
CA ILE A 93 -6.68 -21.24 0.03
C ILE A 93 -6.45 -22.19 -1.15
N GLN A 94 -5.52 -23.14 -1.04
CA GLN A 94 -5.27 -24.15 -2.07
C GLN A 94 -6.53 -24.97 -2.40
N ALA A 95 -7.30 -25.34 -1.38
CA ALA A 95 -8.50 -26.16 -1.49
C ALA A 95 -9.76 -25.39 -1.92
N LEU A 96 -9.71 -24.05 -1.95
CA LEU A 96 -10.81 -23.22 -2.42
C LEU A 96 -11.17 -23.50 -3.88
N THR A 97 -12.45 -23.33 -4.21
CA THR A 97 -12.91 -23.35 -5.59
C THR A 97 -12.30 -22.18 -6.39
N LEU A 98 -12.26 -22.31 -7.72
CA LEU A 98 -11.79 -21.23 -8.59
C LEU A 98 -12.53 -19.90 -8.35
N LEU A 99 -13.83 -19.97 -8.12
CA LEU A 99 -14.65 -18.79 -7.84
C LEU A 99 -14.25 -18.10 -6.52
N GLU A 100 -13.93 -18.88 -5.49
CA GLU A 100 -13.48 -18.35 -4.20
C GLU A 100 -12.06 -17.78 -4.28
N LYS A 101 -11.13 -18.47 -4.95
CA LYS A 101 -9.80 -17.93 -5.24
C LYS A 101 -9.90 -16.60 -6.00
N GLN A 102 -10.79 -16.49 -6.98
CA GLN A 102 -11.01 -15.24 -7.72
C GLN A 102 -11.54 -14.10 -6.82
N LYS A 103 -12.43 -14.42 -5.86
CA LYS A 103 -12.89 -13.43 -4.87
C LYS A 103 -11.72 -12.93 -4.00
N LEU A 104 -10.83 -13.82 -3.57
CA LEU A 104 -9.63 -13.44 -2.82
C LEU A 104 -8.67 -12.59 -3.65
N VAL A 105 -8.45 -12.92 -4.92
CA VAL A 105 -7.66 -12.05 -5.83
C VAL A 105 -8.29 -10.65 -5.91
N ASN A 106 -9.61 -10.57 -6.10
CA ASN A 106 -10.32 -9.29 -6.17
C ASN A 106 -10.28 -8.51 -4.84
N PHE A 107 -10.19 -9.19 -3.70
CA PHE A 107 -10.03 -8.56 -2.39
C PHE A 107 -8.70 -7.77 -2.26
N PHE A 108 -7.63 -8.23 -2.92
CA PHE A 108 -6.33 -7.54 -2.92
C PHE A 108 -6.17 -6.51 -4.05
N LYS A 109 -7.03 -6.52 -5.07
CA LYS A 109 -6.99 -5.52 -6.15
C LYS A 109 -7.26 -4.10 -5.63
N PRO A 110 -6.92 -3.03 -6.38
CA PRO A 110 -7.04 -1.65 -5.90
C PRO A 110 -8.42 -1.21 -5.38
N GLU A 111 -9.49 -1.78 -5.94
CA GLU A 111 -10.88 -1.54 -5.52
C GLU A 111 -11.37 -2.51 -4.43
N GLY A 112 -10.52 -3.46 -4.04
CA GLY A 112 -10.80 -4.44 -3.00
C GLY A 112 -10.60 -3.88 -1.58
N ASP A 113 -11.16 -4.61 -0.61
CA ASP A 113 -11.21 -4.19 0.80
C ASP A 113 -9.82 -4.16 1.47
N ALA A 114 -8.82 -4.88 0.95
CA ALA A 114 -7.46 -4.86 1.50
C ALA A 114 -6.88 -3.43 1.53
N SER A 115 -7.16 -2.63 0.48
CA SER A 115 -6.70 -1.25 0.39
C SER A 115 -7.26 -0.36 1.52
N GLY A 116 -8.56 -0.52 1.84
CA GLY A 116 -9.21 0.20 2.92
C GLY A 116 -8.72 -0.23 4.31
N ILE A 117 -8.28 -1.48 4.47
CA ILE A 117 -7.67 -1.94 5.73
C ILE A 117 -6.32 -1.27 5.96
N LEU A 118 -5.48 -1.16 4.92
CA LEU A 118 -4.19 -0.45 5.02
C LEU A 118 -4.37 1.04 5.35
N GLU A 119 -5.37 1.68 4.74
CA GLU A 119 -5.74 3.05 5.06
C GLU A 119 -6.19 3.20 6.52
N ASN A 120 -7.06 2.30 7.00
CA ASN A 120 -7.51 2.29 8.38
C ASN A 120 -6.37 2.05 9.38
N ASN A 121 -5.37 1.25 9.02
CA ASN A 121 -4.17 1.08 9.85
C ASN A 121 -3.39 2.39 9.96
N ALA A 122 -3.27 3.16 8.88
CA ALA A 122 -2.65 4.48 8.91
C ALA A 122 -3.45 5.45 9.80
N PHE A 123 -4.78 5.51 9.66
CA PHE A 123 -5.63 6.32 10.54
C PHE A 123 -5.44 5.99 12.02
N LYS A 124 -5.35 4.70 12.35
CA LYS A 124 -5.09 4.26 13.73
C LYS A 124 -3.70 4.66 14.21
N ALA A 125 -2.67 4.49 13.37
CA ALA A 125 -1.28 4.82 13.72
C ALA A 125 -1.09 6.33 13.96
N PHE A 126 -1.69 7.17 13.12
CA PHE A 126 -1.64 8.62 13.24
C PHE A 126 -2.70 9.20 14.21
N ASN A 127 -3.59 8.36 14.74
CA ASN A 127 -4.73 8.77 15.57
C ASN A 127 -5.56 9.89 14.90
N CYS A 128 -5.93 9.70 13.64
CA CYS A 128 -6.62 10.70 12.83
C CYS A 128 -7.81 10.11 12.07
N SER A 129 -8.68 10.98 11.55
CA SER A 129 -9.79 10.60 10.66
C SER A 129 -9.50 10.84 9.18
N ASN A 130 -8.43 11.58 8.88
CA ASN A 130 -7.96 11.86 7.53
C ASN A 130 -6.44 12.03 7.52
N LEU A 131 -5.79 11.58 6.45
CA LEU A 131 -4.35 11.71 6.25
C LEU A 131 -4.07 13.02 5.53
N THR A 132 -3.25 13.88 6.14
CA THR A 132 -2.81 15.16 5.59
C THR A 132 -1.31 15.30 5.73
N THR A 133 -0.68 16.17 4.93
CA THR A 133 0.77 16.41 4.99
C THR A 133 1.24 16.94 6.34
N ASP A 134 0.42 17.70 7.06
CA ASP A 134 0.79 18.21 8.39
C ASP A 134 1.09 17.09 9.39
N LEU A 135 0.52 15.90 9.19
CA LEU A 135 0.79 14.74 10.02
C LEU A 135 2.22 14.22 9.90
N LEU A 136 2.97 14.58 8.85
CA LEU A 136 4.38 14.20 8.69
C LEU A 136 5.32 15.14 9.46
N LEU A 137 4.82 16.27 9.93
CA LEU A 137 5.57 17.20 10.78
C LEU A 137 5.64 16.66 12.21
N ASN A 138 6.54 17.22 13.03
CA ASN A 138 6.60 16.97 14.48
C ASN A 138 6.57 15.47 14.89
N GLY A 139 7.45 14.65 14.31
CA GLY A 139 7.60 13.22 14.66
C GLY A 139 6.71 12.27 13.86
N GLY A 140 5.85 12.79 12.99
CA GLY A 140 5.02 11.97 12.10
C GLY A 140 5.78 11.06 11.13
N CYS A 141 6.99 11.45 10.75
CA CYS A 141 7.88 10.61 9.93
C CYS A 141 8.21 9.30 10.65
N ASP A 142 8.41 9.31 11.96
CA ASP A 142 8.74 8.12 12.75
C ASP A 142 7.53 7.18 12.82
N ILE A 143 6.31 7.73 12.91
CA ILE A 143 5.07 6.95 12.85
C ILE A 143 4.93 6.27 11.49
N LEU A 144 5.18 6.99 10.40
CA LEU A 144 5.14 6.43 9.05
C LEU A 144 6.21 5.35 8.87
N GLU A 145 7.41 5.54 9.42
CA GLU A 145 8.48 4.56 9.38
C GLU A 145 8.12 3.29 10.14
N GLN A 146 7.54 3.40 11.34
CA GLN A 146 7.06 2.23 12.09
C GLN A 146 5.95 1.48 11.35
N LEU A 147 5.00 2.22 10.75
CA LEU A 147 3.94 1.63 9.93
C LEU A 147 4.53 0.89 8.72
N TRP A 148 5.51 1.50 8.05
CA TRP A 148 6.23 0.90 6.93
C TRP A 148 7.01 -0.35 7.34
N LEU A 149 7.75 -0.31 8.45
CA LEU A 149 8.48 -1.47 8.96
C LEU A 149 7.52 -2.61 9.26
N LYS A 150 6.38 -2.33 9.90
CA LYS A 150 5.34 -3.33 10.15
C LYS A 150 4.79 -3.90 8.84
N LEU A 151 4.49 -3.06 7.85
CA LEU A 151 4.02 -3.50 6.53
C LEU A 151 5.05 -4.42 5.84
N ASN A 152 6.30 -3.98 5.76
CA ASN A 152 7.34 -4.60 4.94
C ASN A 152 8.02 -5.81 5.62
N LYS A 153 8.10 -5.83 6.96
CA LYS A 153 8.75 -6.91 7.71
C LYS A 153 7.80 -7.97 8.24
N LEU A 154 6.50 -7.67 8.34
CA LEU A 154 5.50 -8.58 8.89
C LEU A 154 4.34 -8.84 7.93
N VAL A 155 3.61 -7.80 7.52
CA VAL A 155 2.38 -7.97 6.73
C VAL A 155 2.67 -8.61 5.38
N VAL A 156 3.56 -8.03 4.57
CA VAL A 156 3.87 -8.51 3.22
C VAL A 156 4.41 -9.95 3.22
N PRO A 157 5.43 -10.31 4.03
CA PRO A 157 5.92 -11.69 4.09
C PRO A 157 4.86 -12.70 4.54
N SER A 158 3.98 -12.31 5.48
CA SER A 158 2.91 -13.19 5.96
C SER A 158 1.88 -13.46 4.86
N LEU A 159 1.49 -12.41 4.13
CA LEU A 159 0.57 -12.53 3.01
C LEU A 159 1.18 -13.30 1.83
N GLN A 160 2.47 -13.11 1.52
CA GLN A 160 3.15 -13.91 0.50
C GLN A 160 3.14 -15.41 0.87
N SER A 161 3.37 -15.73 2.14
CA SER A 161 3.38 -17.12 2.62
C SER A 161 2.00 -17.79 2.57
N MET A 162 0.92 -17.03 2.72
CA MET A 162 -0.45 -17.57 2.69
C MET A 162 -1.07 -17.55 1.29
N CYS A 163 -0.82 -16.50 0.52
CA CYS A 163 -1.52 -16.24 -0.74
C CYS A 163 -0.82 -16.81 -1.98
N PHE A 164 0.32 -17.51 -1.84
CA PHE A 164 1.01 -18.11 -2.99
C PHE A 164 0.13 -19.03 -3.88
N PRO A 165 -0.88 -19.77 -3.36
CA PRO A 165 -1.75 -20.58 -4.22
C PRO A 165 -2.61 -19.78 -5.19
N LEU A 166 -2.77 -18.47 -4.97
CA LEU A 166 -3.53 -17.59 -5.87
C LEU A 166 -2.78 -17.32 -7.18
N ALA A 167 -1.45 -17.47 -7.19
CA ALA A 167 -0.66 -17.34 -8.42
C ALA A 167 -0.98 -18.44 -9.45
N GLU A 168 -1.57 -19.57 -9.02
CA GLU A 168 -2.01 -20.64 -9.93
C GLU A 168 -3.17 -20.21 -10.83
N ILE A 169 -4.02 -19.30 -10.37
CA ILE A 169 -5.20 -18.84 -11.12
C ILE A 169 -4.92 -17.56 -11.89
N ASP A 170 -3.97 -16.76 -11.43
CA ASP A 170 -3.56 -15.51 -12.04
C ASP A 170 -2.04 -15.37 -11.88
N ALA A 171 -1.31 -15.69 -12.94
CA ALA A 171 0.16 -15.62 -12.92
C ALA A 171 0.70 -14.19 -12.72
N SER A 172 -0.14 -13.18 -12.89
CA SER A 172 0.21 -11.78 -12.60
C SER A 172 -0.12 -11.37 -11.15
N PHE A 173 -0.69 -12.28 -10.35
CA PHE A 173 -0.99 -12.00 -8.96
C PHE A 173 0.30 -11.90 -8.13
N ASP A 174 0.65 -10.66 -7.79
CA ASP A 174 1.72 -10.35 -6.84
C ASP A 174 1.13 -9.60 -5.65
N VAL A 175 1.00 -10.30 -4.51
CA VAL A 175 0.46 -9.71 -3.28
C VAL A 175 1.36 -8.61 -2.71
N GLN A 176 2.69 -8.69 -2.89
CA GLN A 176 3.59 -7.63 -2.46
C GLN A 176 3.31 -6.36 -3.27
N GLN A 177 3.29 -6.48 -4.59
CA GLN A 177 3.03 -5.34 -5.48
C GLN A 177 1.66 -4.72 -5.18
N LEU A 178 0.61 -5.53 -5.00
CA LEU A 178 -0.74 -5.06 -4.68
C LEU A 178 -0.79 -4.31 -3.34
N ILE A 179 -0.14 -4.83 -2.30
CA ILE A 179 -0.13 -4.22 -0.96
C ILE A 179 0.69 -2.92 -0.96
N LEU A 180 1.85 -2.90 -1.62
CA LEU A 180 2.69 -1.70 -1.73
C LEU A 180 2.01 -0.62 -2.58
N THR A 181 1.32 -1.01 -3.65
CA THR A 181 0.51 -0.11 -4.48
C THR A 181 -0.64 0.48 -3.67
N ALA A 182 -1.36 -0.34 -2.90
CA ALA A 182 -2.43 0.15 -2.03
C ALA A 182 -1.91 1.11 -0.94
N PHE A 183 -0.75 0.81 -0.33
CA PHE A 183 -0.11 1.72 0.63
C PHE A 183 0.29 3.05 -0.02
N ARG A 184 0.88 3.00 -1.22
CA ARG A 184 1.21 4.20 -2.01
C ARG A 184 -0.04 5.06 -2.24
N ASP A 185 -1.10 4.48 -2.77
CA ASP A 185 -2.26 5.23 -3.24
C ASP A 185 -3.16 5.70 -2.11
N ARG A 186 -3.34 4.88 -1.07
CA ARG A 186 -4.25 5.19 0.04
C ARG A 186 -3.59 5.97 1.17
N VAL A 187 -2.27 5.79 1.36
CA VAL A 187 -1.54 6.39 2.50
C VAL A 187 -0.57 7.47 2.02
N LEU A 188 0.43 7.11 1.22
CA LEU A 188 1.48 8.06 0.82
C LEU A 188 0.95 9.19 -0.06
N ALA A 189 0.06 8.92 -1.01
CA ALA A 189 -0.48 9.95 -1.90
C ALA A 189 -1.18 11.07 -1.14
N LYS A 190 -1.86 10.72 -0.03
CA LYS A 190 -2.55 11.68 0.86
C LYS A 190 -1.56 12.41 1.77
N LEU A 191 -0.65 11.68 2.41
CA LEU A 191 0.36 12.28 3.28
C LEU A 191 1.31 13.22 2.52
N LEU A 192 1.58 12.96 1.24
CA LEU A 192 2.45 13.80 0.41
C LEU A 192 1.68 14.80 -0.43
N GLN A 193 0.36 14.89 -0.28
CA GLN A 193 -0.51 15.67 -1.17
C GLN A 193 -0.09 17.14 -1.25
N ASP A 194 0.30 17.74 -0.12
CA ASP A 194 0.67 19.14 -0.02
C ASP A 194 2.10 19.32 0.50
N ALA A 195 2.98 18.34 0.24
CA ALA A 195 4.38 18.37 0.64
C ALA A 195 5.11 19.61 0.08
N ARG A 196 5.59 20.48 0.99
CA ARG A 196 6.34 21.71 0.69
C ARG A 196 7.76 21.71 1.23
N GLN A 197 8.19 20.61 1.86
CA GLN A 197 9.56 20.40 2.33
C GLN A 197 10.05 19.00 1.97
N GLU A 198 11.37 18.81 2.10
CA GLU A 198 12.00 17.49 1.99
C GLU A 198 11.71 16.66 3.24
N PHE A 199 11.67 15.33 3.07
CA PHE A 199 11.53 14.38 4.17
C PHE A 199 12.67 13.35 4.13
N PRO A 200 13.90 13.72 4.55
CA PRO A 200 15.04 12.83 4.55
C PRO A 200 14.81 11.47 5.25
N PRO A 201 14.10 11.38 6.40
CA PRO A 201 13.82 10.10 7.05
C PRO A 201 13.01 9.13 6.17
N LEU A 202 12.15 9.65 5.28
CA LEU A 202 11.28 8.83 4.44
C LEU A 202 11.98 8.31 3.18
N LYS A 203 13.24 8.69 2.93
CA LYS A 203 13.97 8.40 1.69
C LYS A 203 13.92 6.92 1.30
N SER A 204 14.15 6.01 2.23
CA SER A 204 14.14 4.57 1.94
C SER A 204 12.75 4.08 1.51
N ILE A 205 11.70 4.57 2.17
CA ILE A 205 10.31 4.21 1.88
C ILE A 205 9.93 4.69 0.48
N LEU A 206 10.20 5.97 0.20
CA LEU A 206 9.87 6.60 -1.06
C LEU A 206 10.58 5.95 -2.25
N LEU A 207 11.88 5.64 -2.11
CA LEU A 207 12.63 4.95 -3.15
C LEU A 207 12.12 3.53 -3.38
N THR A 208 11.78 2.80 -2.30
CA THR A 208 11.23 1.45 -2.44
C THR A 208 9.91 1.49 -3.21
N ILE A 209 9.01 2.41 -2.86
CA ILE A 209 7.72 2.56 -3.55
C ILE A 209 7.89 2.93 -5.03
N LEU A 210 8.87 3.77 -5.38
CA LEU A 210 9.17 4.10 -6.78
C LEU A 210 9.67 2.89 -7.59
N VAL A 211 10.26 1.89 -6.94
CA VAL A 211 10.83 0.70 -7.59
C VAL A 211 9.81 -0.45 -7.63
N GLU A 212 9.07 -0.65 -6.54
CA GLU A 212 8.21 -1.82 -6.34
C GLU A 212 6.77 -1.62 -6.82
N THR A 213 6.40 -0.41 -7.26
CA THR A 213 5.02 -0.14 -7.71
C THR A 213 4.99 0.48 -9.09
N ASP A 214 4.07 -0.01 -9.92
CA ASP A 214 3.87 0.44 -11.29
C ASP A 214 2.78 1.52 -11.38
N ASP A 215 2.72 2.23 -12.51
CA ASP A 215 1.66 3.22 -12.82
C ASP A 215 1.53 4.37 -11.82
N ILE A 216 2.65 4.82 -11.24
CA ILE A 216 2.68 5.98 -10.36
C ILE A 216 2.30 7.23 -11.15
N SER A 217 1.22 7.91 -10.72
CA SER A 217 0.79 9.16 -11.34
C SER A 217 1.92 10.20 -11.37
N THR A 218 2.01 10.97 -12.45
CA THR A 218 3.06 11.98 -12.64
C THR A 218 3.08 13.00 -11.50
N SER A 219 1.91 13.39 -10.99
CA SER A 219 1.76 14.31 -9.86
C SER A 219 2.33 13.74 -8.56
N LEU A 220 2.06 12.47 -8.25
CA LEU A 220 2.62 11.81 -7.08
C LEU A 220 4.13 11.61 -7.23
N LYS A 221 4.60 11.20 -8.40
CA LYS A 221 6.03 11.04 -8.69
C LYS A 221 6.81 12.35 -8.50
N GLN A 222 6.29 13.47 -8.99
CA GLN A 222 6.88 14.80 -8.77
C GLN A 222 6.95 15.17 -7.29
N LYS A 223 5.90 14.86 -6.51
CA LYS A 223 5.89 15.08 -5.06
C LYS A 223 6.93 14.23 -4.35
N ILE A 224 7.05 12.95 -4.72
CA ILE A 224 8.08 12.06 -4.18
C ILE A 224 9.48 12.59 -4.52
N ASP A 225 9.74 12.95 -5.77
CA ASP A 225 11.03 13.50 -6.18
C ASP A 225 11.37 14.79 -5.42
N PHE A 226 10.39 15.68 -5.20
CA PHE A 226 10.54 16.87 -4.37
C PHE A 226 10.87 16.52 -2.91
N CYS A 227 10.15 15.57 -2.30
CA CYS A 227 10.42 15.10 -0.93
C CYS A 227 11.82 14.49 -0.78
N LEU A 228 12.39 13.96 -1.87
CA LEU A 228 13.74 13.43 -1.98
C LEU A 228 14.82 14.50 -2.29
N GLY A 229 14.43 15.77 -2.39
CA GLY A 229 15.33 16.89 -2.70
C GLY A 229 15.70 17.03 -4.19
N LYS A 230 15.03 16.28 -5.08
CA LYS A 230 15.17 16.45 -6.53
C LYS A 230 14.21 17.56 -6.97
N ASN A 231 14.64 18.80 -6.77
CA ASN A 231 13.84 19.95 -7.12
C ASN A 231 13.80 20.11 -8.66
N PRO A 232 12.64 20.13 -9.33
CA PRO A 232 12.56 20.35 -10.78
C PRO A 232 13.11 21.73 -11.21
N ASN A 233 13.17 22.68 -10.27
CA ASN A 233 13.73 24.02 -10.45
C ASN A 233 15.18 24.15 -9.98
N ALA A 234 15.80 23.08 -9.46
CA ALA A 234 17.25 23.05 -9.32
C ALA A 234 17.84 22.94 -10.72
N SER A 235 17.94 24.11 -11.36
CA SER A 235 18.74 24.28 -12.56
C SER A 235 20.06 23.56 -12.33
N VAL A 236 20.46 22.81 -13.35
CA VAL A 236 21.83 22.42 -13.57
C VAL A 236 22.67 23.67 -13.33
N LYS A 237 23.22 23.84 -12.12
CA LYS A 237 24.37 24.73 -11.96
C LYS A 237 25.40 24.10 -12.87
N PRO A 238 25.84 24.77 -13.95
CA PRO A 238 26.92 24.24 -14.74
C PRO A 238 28.11 24.22 -13.79
N ARG A 239 28.44 23.05 -13.27
CA ARG A 239 29.60 22.83 -12.39
C ARG A 239 30.86 22.83 -13.26
N PHE A 240 31.03 23.85 -14.11
CA PHE A 240 32.24 24.17 -14.85
C PHE A 240 32.21 25.65 -15.25
N LEU A 241 32.23 26.56 -14.27
CA LEU A 241 32.94 27.82 -14.50
C LEU A 241 34.42 27.46 -14.55
N LYS A 242 34.90 27.15 -15.77
CA LYS A 242 36.32 27.21 -16.10
C LYS A 242 36.81 28.58 -15.66
N LYS A 243 37.54 28.65 -14.54
CA LYS A 243 38.39 29.79 -14.24
C LYS A 243 39.29 29.98 -15.46
N THR A 244 39.01 31.00 -16.25
CA THR A 244 39.94 31.58 -17.21
C THR A 244 41.18 31.97 -16.42
N ARG A 245 42.20 31.11 -16.48
CA ARG A 245 43.53 31.40 -15.96
C ARG A 245 44.09 32.50 -16.86
N SER A 246 44.15 33.71 -16.33
CA SER A 246 44.82 34.85 -16.95
C SER A 246 46.21 34.43 -17.44
N LYS A 247 46.45 34.63 -18.74
CA LYS A 247 47.77 34.53 -19.36
C LYS A 247 48.64 35.63 -18.74
N THR A 248 49.59 35.23 -17.91
CA THR A 248 50.86 35.94 -17.75
C THR A 248 51.98 34.92 -17.86
N ASP A 249 52.90 35.20 -18.78
CA ASP A 249 54.11 34.46 -19.08
C ASP A 249 55.00 34.26 -17.85
N SER A 250 55.60 33.08 -17.74
CA SER A 250 57.04 32.92 -17.41
C SER A 250 57.43 31.43 -17.41
N CYS A 251 58.17 31.06 -18.45
CA CYS A 251 59.38 30.25 -18.48
C CYS A 251 59.67 29.32 -17.28
N LEU A 252 59.82 28.01 -17.56
CA LEU A 252 60.99 27.16 -17.25
C LEU A 252 60.64 25.73 -16.82
N SER A 253 61.22 24.79 -17.58
CA SER A 253 61.88 23.57 -17.11
C SER A 253 61.07 22.36 -16.62
N SER A 254 61.17 21.32 -17.44
CA SER A 254 61.51 19.93 -17.07
C SER A 254 60.48 18.92 -16.56
N LYS A 255 60.51 17.80 -17.30
CA LYS A 255 60.23 16.40 -16.94
C LYS A 255 58.78 15.91 -16.99
N ARG A 256 58.49 15.35 -18.18
CA ARG A 256 57.56 14.25 -18.41
C ARG A 256 57.84 13.09 -17.43
N LYS A 257 56.81 12.57 -16.79
CA LYS A 257 56.69 11.15 -16.47
C LYS A 257 55.28 10.68 -16.82
N SER A 258 55.19 9.94 -17.92
CA SER A 258 54.07 9.11 -18.29
C SER A 258 54.01 7.91 -17.33
N VAL A 259 52.83 7.63 -16.77
CA VAL A 259 52.58 6.37 -16.05
C VAL A 259 51.84 5.47 -17.04
N SER A 260 52.51 4.41 -17.49
CA SER A 260 51.94 3.33 -18.28
C SER A 260 51.41 2.25 -17.36
N TRP A 261 50.17 1.82 -17.58
CA TRP A 261 49.64 0.57 -17.05
C TRP A 261 50.21 -0.57 -17.90
N MET A 262 51.02 -1.44 -17.29
CA MET A 262 51.28 -2.75 -17.85
C MET A 262 50.77 -3.79 -16.87
N ASP A 263 49.87 -4.61 -17.41
CA ASP A 263 49.58 -5.98 -17.00
C ASP A 263 50.85 -6.75 -16.65
N ASP A 264 50.82 -7.49 -15.55
CA ASP A 264 51.60 -8.72 -15.42
C ASP A 264 50.71 -9.79 -14.78
N MET A 265 50.14 -10.60 -15.67
CA MET A 265 49.70 -11.96 -15.39
C MET A 265 50.96 -12.82 -15.30
N GLN A 266 51.28 -13.39 -14.14
CA GLN A 266 51.90 -14.71 -14.07
C GLN A 266 51.82 -15.35 -12.68
N ASP A 267 51.17 -16.51 -12.68
CA ASP A 267 51.46 -17.75 -11.96
C ASP A 267 52.48 -17.76 -10.82
N GLY A 268 52.12 -18.43 -9.73
CA GLY A 268 53.11 -19.09 -8.88
C GLY A 268 52.78 -19.21 -7.40
N SER A 269 51.89 -20.16 -7.08
CA SER A 269 51.95 -21.05 -5.91
C SER A 269 52.92 -20.68 -4.77
N ARG A 270 52.41 -20.17 -3.64
CA ARG A 270 53.11 -20.20 -2.34
C ARG A 270 52.17 -20.50 -1.15
N LYS A 271 52.11 -21.80 -0.86
CA LYS A 271 52.32 -22.47 0.45
C LYS A 271 51.55 -21.97 1.67
N SER A 272 50.57 -22.79 2.07
CA SER A 272 50.07 -22.91 3.45
C SER A 272 51.17 -23.37 4.42
N SER A 273 51.17 -22.81 5.62
CA SER A 273 51.84 -23.34 6.80
C SER A 273 51.15 -22.76 8.04
N THR A 274 50.37 -23.58 8.75
CA THR A 274 50.02 -23.33 10.16
C THR A 274 50.31 -24.61 10.94
N PHE A 275 50.97 -24.40 12.07
CA PHE A 275 51.70 -25.33 12.93
C PHE A 275 50.84 -26.37 13.65
N CYS A 276 51.47 -27.51 13.97
CA CYS A 276 51.08 -28.42 15.06
C CYS A 276 51.96 -28.20 16.29
N ALA A 277 51.39 -28.33 17.48
CA ALA A 277 51.89 -29.14 18.60
C ALA A 277 50.70 -29.52 19.48
#